data_AF-A0A2I2KZN5-F1
#
_entry.id   AF-A0A2I2KZN5-F1
#
_cell.length_a   1.000
_cell.length_b   1.000
_cell.length_c   1.000
_cell.angle_alpha   90.00
_cell.angle_beta   90.00
_cell.angle_gamma   90.00
#
_symmetry.space_group_name_H-M   'P 1'
#
loop_
_entity.id
_entity.type
_entity.pdbx_description
1 polymer ?
#
loop_
_entity_poly.entity_id
_entity_poly.type
_entity_poly.pdbx_seq_one_letter_code
_entity_poly.pdbx_strand_id
1 'polypeptide(L)'
;MAIGDPFWPRRVDRSVTDGVRGAASAGDELLMRIVDALERRSDLHLSGTRGLLLEQIERRSGRRLYLPEAPIGRDWCFLLVQACADGLPGGVGVLVDAVDDLRPGSSLAHQLRRLGAAWETGVDVGTRGDPDGEAHPTDGERRGLTPVEIRELARAAGHGAPARHLLADAGFPLERVPVPDHDAVTFWWEVARLLRHGLLADGRRCVLAVAAARFPDNAVFAAYRT
;
A
#
# COMPACT_ATOMS: atom_id res chain seq x y z
N MET A 1 -6.83 26.54 -36.56
CA MET A 1 -6.93 25.14 -36.09
C MET A 1 -5.78 24.95 -35.11
N ALA A 2 -6.03 25.18 -33.82
CA ALA A 2 -5.02 25.16 -32.76
C ALA A 2 -5.39 24.05 -31.77
N ILE A 3 -4.44 23.14 -31.54
CA ILE A 3 -4.54 22.03 -30.59
C ILE A 3 -4.33 22.64 -29.20
N GLY A 4 -5.37 22.60 -28.36
CA GLY A 4 -5.30 23.08 -26.99
C GLY A 4 -4.53 22.11 -26.12
N ASP A 5 -3.46 22.60 -25.48
CA ASP A 5 -2.75 21.90 -24.41
C ASP A 5 -3.68 21.64 -23.21
N PRO A 6 -3.67 20.43 -22.61
CA PRO A 6 -4.35 20.19 -21.35
C PRO A 6 -3.61 20.91 -20.21
N PHE A 7 -4.21 22.01 -19.78
CA PHE A 7 -3.87 22.83 -18.63
C PHE A 7 -4.05 22.04 -17.32
N TRP A 8 -2.97 21.43 -16.82
CA TRP A 8 -2.92 20.91 -15.45
C TRP A 8 -2.58 22.06 -14.48
N PRO A 9 -3.30 22.23 -13.36
CA PRO A 9 -2.93 23.21 -12.36
C PRO A 9 -1.62 22.79 -11.67
N ARG A 10 -0.65 23.71 -11.71
CA ARG A 10 0.64 23.63 -11.00
C ARG A 10 0.40 23.37 -9.51
N ARG A 11 1.13 22.39 -8.96
CA ARG A 11 1.19 22.07 -7.52
C ARG A 11 1.32 23.35 -6.69
N VAL A 12 0.50 23.44 -5.64
CA VAL A 12 0.82 24.24 -4.48
C VAL A 12 2.10 23.68 -3.87
N ASP A 13 3.06 24.58 -3.70
CA ASP A 13 4.38 24.38 -3.13
C ASP A 13 4.26 23.77 -1.71
N ARG A 14 4.64 22.49 -1.56
CA ARG A 14 4.95 21.89 -0.26
C ARG A 14 6.44 22.01 -0.02
N SER A 15 6.91 23.24 0.14
CA SER A 15 8.22 23.54 0.70
C SER A 15 8.03 23.88 2.16
N VAL A 16 8.24 22.88 3.05
CA VAL A 16 8.84 22.96 4.40
C VAL A 16 8.67 21.58 5.06
N THR A 17 9.69 20.74 4.86
CA THR A 17 10.41 19.96 5.90
C THR A 17 11.47 19.13 5.18
N ASP A 18 12.58 19.80 4.90
CA ASP A 18 13.85 19.10 4.74
C ASP A 18 14.36 18.77 6.15
N GLY A 19 14.78 17.53 6.36
CA GLY A 19 15.27 17.03 7.63
C GLY A 19 14.33 16.03 8.32
N VAL A 20 14.83 14.79 8.44
CA VAL A 20 14.34 13.65 9.23
C VAL A 20 13.57 12.57 8.42
N ARG A 21 14.37 11.58 7.97
CA ARG A 21 14.17 10.14 8.22
C ARG A 21 13.03 9.46 7.45
N GLY A 22 13.40 8.47 6.63
CA GLY A 22 12.50 7.49 6.06
C GLY A 22 11.72 6.78 7.15
N ALA A 23 10.57 7.33 7.50
CA ALA A 23 9.45 6.67 8.12
C ALA A 23 8.36 6.69 7.07
N ALA A 24 7.67 5.57 6.89
CA ALA A 24 6.46 5.60 6.10
C ALA A 24 5.54 6.65 6.69
N SER A 25 5.11 7.60 5.86
CA SER A 25 3.96 8.44 6.17
C SER A 25 2.84 7.57 6.70
N ALA A 26 2.25 7.96 7.82
CA ALA A 26 1.06 7.32 8.40
C ALA A 26 -0.04 7.10 7.34
N GLY A 27 -0.09 7.99 6.34
CA GLY A 27 -0.91 7.82 5.13
C GLY A 27 -0.71 6.48 4.43
N ASP A 28 0.50 6.10 4.01
CA ASP A 28 0.64 4.88 3.21
C ASP A 28 0.43 3.61 4.04
N GLU A 29 0.63 3.67 5.37
CA GLU A 29 0.23 2.56 6.24
C GLU A 29 -1.30 2.39 6.22
N LEU A 30 -2.04 3.50 6.37
CA LEU A 30 -3.51 3.49 6.26
C LEU A 30 -3.96 3.04 4.87
N LEU A 31 -3.27 3.45 3.81
CA LEU A 31 -3.56 3.05 2.42
C LEU A 31 -3.55 1.53 2.31
N MET A 32 -2.50 0.91 2.83
CA MET A 32 -2.32 -0.53 2.73
C MET A 32 -3.28 -1.30 3.63
N ARG A 33 -3.65 -0.75 4.78
CA ARG A 33 -4.73 -1.32 5.62
C ARG A 33 -6.08 -1.31 4.91
N ILE A 34 -6.37 -0.27 4.10
CA ILE A 34 -7.57 -0.20 3.27
C ILE A 34 -7.50 -1.24 2.15
N VAL A 35 -6.37 -1.35 1.46
CA VAL A 35 -6.15 -2.36 0.41
C VAL A 35 -6.33 -3.77 0.97
N ASP A 36 -5.70 -4.08 2.11
CA ASP A 36 -5.83 -5.37 2.79
C ASP A 36 -7.29 -5.65 3.21
N ALA A 37 -8.05 -4.63 3.62
CA ALA A 37 -9.47 -4.78 3.97
C ALA A 37 -10.33 -5.12 2.75
N LEU A 38 -10.07 -4.50 1.60
CA LEU A 38 -10.77 -4.77 0.34
C LEU A 38 -10.42 -6.15 -0.21
N GLU A 39 -9.14 -6.52 -0.22
CA GLU A 39 -8.65 -7.79 -0.77
C GLU A 39 -9.20 -9.02 0.00
N ARG A 40 -9.37 -8.92 1.31
CA ARG A 40 -9.95 -10.03 2.10
C ARG A 40 -11.39 -10.39 1.70
N ARG A 41 -12.04 -9.58 0.87
CA ARG A 41 -13.42 -9.76 0.43
C ARG A 41 -13.45 -10.20 -1.04
N SER A 42 -13.53 -11.51 -1.24
CA SER A 42 -13.47 -12.14 -2.56
C SER A 42 -14.58 -11.68 -3.52
N ASP A 43 -15.72 -11.23 -3.00
CA ASP A 43 -16.85 -10.73 -3.80
C ASP A 43 -16.58 -9.40 -4.49
N LEU A 44 -15.68 -8.57 -3.95
CA LEU A 44 -15.21 -7.35 -4.61
C LEU A 44 -14.27 -7.63 -5.79
N HIS A 45 -13.75 -8.85 -5.92
CA HIS A 45 -12.88 -9.20 -7.04
C HIS A 45 -13.64 -9.61 -8.29
N LEU A 46 -14.95 -9.83 -8.21
CA LEU A 46 -15.78 -10.12 -9.37
C LEU A 46 -15.90 -8.87 -10.26
N SER A 47 -15.72 -9.03 -11.58
CA SER A 47 -15.70 -7.91 -12.53
C SER A 47 -16.97 -7.05 -12.46
N GLY A 48 -18.14 -7.66 -12.23
CA GLY A 48 -19.40 -6.94 -12.06
C GLY A 48 -19.41 -6.04 -10.81
N THR A 49 -18.91 -6.54 -9.67
CA THR A 49 -18.80 -5.76 -8.43
C THR A 49 -17.79 -4.63 -8.56
N ARG A 50 -16.67 -4.86 -9.26
CA ARG A 50 -15.68 -3.81 -9.55
C ARG A 50 -16.28 -2.68 -10.38
N GLY A 51 -17.05 -3.01 -11.42
CA GLY A 51 -17.75 -2.04 -12.25
C GLY A 51 -18.75 -1.20 -11.45
N LEU A 52 -19.58 -1.84 -10.62
CA LEU A 52 -20.53 -1.14 -9.75
C LEU A 52 -19.84 -0.23 -8.73
N LEU A 53 -18.72 -0.67 -8.15
CA LEU A 53 -17.94 0.15 -7.21
C LEU A 53 -17.36 1.38 -7.91
N LEU A 54 -16.80 1.22 -9.10
CA LEU A 54 -16.32 2.34 -9.90
C LEU A 54 -17.44 3.31 -10.25
N GLU A 55 -18.57 2.82 -10.75
CA GLU A 55 -19.73 3.67 -11.06
C GLU A 55 -20.21 4.48 -9.86
N GLN A 56 -20.20 3.89 -8.66
CA GLN A 56 -20.59 4.60 -7.44
C GLN A 56 -19.58 5.67 -7.02
N ILE A 57 -18.28 5.38 -7.15
CA ILE A 57 -17.23 6.35 -6.88
C ILE A 57 -17.30 7.51 -7.88
N GLU A 58 -17.52 7.22 -9.17
CA GLU A 58 -17.68 8.24 -10.20
C GLU A 58 -18.91 9.12 -9.96
N ARG A 59 -20.03 8.50 -9.58
CA ARG A 59 -21.28 9.19 -9.24
C ARG A 59 -21.09 10.14 -8.05
N ARG A 60 -20.42 9.70 -6.99
CA ARG A 60 -20.19 10.52 -5.79
C ARG A 60 -19.15 11.62 -5.99
N SER A 61 -18.05 11.32 -6.67
CA SER A 61 -16.99 12.30 -6.90
C SER A 61 -17.30 13.27 -8.05
N GLY A 62 -18.25 12.93 -8.92
CA GLY A 62 -18.50 13.66 -10.17
C GLY A 62 -17.33 13.58 -11.16
N ARG A 63 -16.36 12.68 -10.93
CA ARG A 63 -15.18 12.49 -11.79
C ARG A 63 -15.12 11.06 -12.29
N ARG A 64 -14.72 10.89 -13.55
CA ARG A 64 -14.40 9.56 -14.07
C ARG A 64 -13.07 9.07 -13.53
N LEU A 65 -13.03 7.82 -13.12
CA LEU A 65 -11.81 7.14 -12.68
C LEU A 65 -11.41 6.12 -13.73
N TYR A 66 -10.23 6.30 -14.30
CA TYR A 66 -9.63 5.31 -15.19
C TYR A 66 -8.69 4.44 -14.37
N LEU A 67 -9.12 3.20 -14.10
CA LEU A 67 -8.25 2.16 -13.55
C LEU A 67 -7.90 1.18 -14.67
N PRO A 68 -6.61 0.83 -14.84
CA PRO A 68 -6.25 -0.25 -15.75
C PRO A 68 -6.82 -1.57 -15.21
N GLU A 69 -7.18 -2.47 -16.13
CA GLU A 69 -7.56 -3.82 -15.76
C GLU A 69 -6.34 -4.54 -15.18
N ALA A 70 -6.37 -4.79 -13.86
CA ALA A 70 -5.36 -5.59 -13.19
C ALA A 70 -5.92 -7.01 -12.96
N PRO A 71 -5.22 -8.06 -13.46
CA PRO A 71 -5.68 -9.44 -13.33
C PRO A 71 -5.66 -9.91 -11.87
N ILE A 72 -4.79 -9.31 -11.06
CA ILE A 72 -4.65 -9.61 -9.64
C ILE A 72 -5.56 -8.66 -8.85
N GLY A 73 -6.41 -9.23 -7.99
CA GLY A 73 -7.38 -8.46 -7.21
C GLY A 73 -6.75 -7.42 -6.28
N ARG A 74 -5.59 -7.73 -5.71
CA ARG A 74 -4.83 -6.83 -4.85
C ARG A 74 -4.32 -5.60 -5.60
N ASP A 75 -3.73 -5.78 -6.77
CA ASP A 75 -3.22 -4.67 -7.59
C ASP A 75 -4.36 -3.75 -8.01
N TRP A 76 -5.51 -4.33 -8.37
CA TRP A 76 -6.70 -3.54 -8.64
C TRP A 76 -7.14 -2.73 -7.42
N CYS A 77 -7.19 -3.34 -6.23
CA CYS A 77 -7.52 -2.64 -4.99
C CYS A 77 -6.50 -1.53 -4.65
N PHE A 78 -5.21 -1.79 -4.83
CA PHE A 78 -4.16 -0.79 -4.61
C PHE A 78 -4.33 0.42 -5.51
N LEU A 79 -4.46 0.18 -6.82
CA LEU A 79 -4.67 1.24 -7.81
C LEU A 79 -5.96 2.03 -7.54
N LEU A 80 -7.04 1.35 -7.13
CA LEU A 80 -8.30 2.00 -6.76
C LEU A 80 -8.11 2.96 -5.57
N VAL A 81 -7.52 2.47 -4.48
CA VAL A 81 -7.33 3.26 -3.24
C VAL A 81 -6.40 4.43 -3.50
N GLN A 82 -5.31 4.20 -4.24
CA GLN A 82 -4.37 5.25 -4.62
C GLN A 82 -5.03 6.31 -5.51
N ALA A 83 -5.80 5.90 -6.53
CA ALA A 83 -6.52 6.84 -7.39
C ALA A 83 -7.54 7.69 -6.62
N CYS A 84 -8.19 7.11 -5.60
CA CYS A 84 -9.07 7.86 -4.71
C CYS A 84 -8.28 8.87 -3.87
N ALA A 85 -7.19 8.43 -3.23
CA ALA A 85 -6.37 9.28 -2.37
C ALA A 85 -5.73 10.47 -3.12
N ASP A 86 -5.23 10.24 -4.33
CA ASP A 86 -4.47 11.24 -5.09
C ASP A 86 -5.35 12.09 -6.02
N GLY A 87 -6.45 11.51 -6.53
CA GLY A 87 -7.17 12.04 -7.68
C GLY A 87 -8.56 12.62 -7.40
N LEU A 88 -9.19 12.27 -6.27
CA LEU A 88 -10.60 12.63 -6.04
C LEU A 88 -10.80 13.71 -4.98
N PRO A 89 -11.71 14.68 -5.20
CA PRO A 89 -12.20 15.53 -4.12
C PRO A 89 -12.91 14.65 -3.09
N GLY A 90 -12.46 14.70 -1.84
CA GLY A 90 -12.91 13.80 -0.76
C GLY A 90 -12.04 12.56 -0.57
N GLY A 91 -11.03 12.34 -1.43
CA GLY A 91 -10.00 11.33 -1.21
C GLY A 91 -10.54 9.92 -1.02
N VAL A 92 -10.01 9.24 -0.01
CA VAL A 92 -10.46 7.90 0.44
C VAL A 92 -11.91 7.92 0.96
N GLY A 93 -12.42 9.05 1.47
CA GLY A 93 -13.78 9.17 1.97
C GLY A 93 -14.83 8.75 0.94
N VAL A 94 -14.62 9.10 -0.34
CA VAL A 94 -15.50 8.72 -1.45
C VAL A 94 -15.58 7.19 -1.65
N LEU A 95 -14.46 6.49 -1.46
CA LEU A 95 -14.41 5.04 -1.56
C LEU A 95 -15.18 4.38 -0.41
N VAL A 96 -14.98 4.86 0.82
CA VAL A 96 -15.70 4.38 2.01
C VAL A 96 -17.20 4.46 1.79
N ASP A 97 -17.63 5.63 1.34
CA ASP A 97 -18.99 6.00 1.02
C ASP A 97 -19.61 5.13 -0.08
N ALA A 98 -18.88 4.90 -1.17
CA ALA A 98 -19.33 4.03 -2.25
C ALA A 98 -19.47 2.56 -1.81
N VAL A 99 -18.55 2.08 -0.96
CA VAL A 99 -18.66 0.72 -0.39
C VAL A 99 -19.86 0.61 0.56
N ASP A 100 -20.15 1.66 1.33
CA ASP A 100 -21.33 1.69 2.20
C ASP A 100 -22.64 1.70 1.41
N ASP A 101 -22.74 2.43 0.30
CA ASP A 101 -23.92 2.38 -0.58
C ASP A 101 -24.17 0.99 -1.15
N LEU A 102 -23.10 0.33 -1.60
CA LEU A 102 -23.21 -1.02 -2.15
C LEU A 102 -23.53 -2.05 -1.07
N ARG A 103 -23.09 -1.82 0.16
CA ARG A 103 -23.13 -2.79 1.26
C ARG A 103 -23.42 -2.13 2.60
N PRO A 104 -24.62 -1.55 2.77
CA PRO A 104 -24.94 -0.79 3.96
C PRO A 104 -24.87 -1.68 5.20
N GLY A 105 -24.19 -1.19 6.23
CA GLY A 105 -24.02 -1.92 7.51
C GLY A 105 -23.08 -3.13 7.45
N SER A 106 -22.35 -3.32 6.35
CA SER A 106 -21.37 -4.41 6.28
C SER A 106 -20.16 -4.17 7.19
N SER A 107 -19.55 -5.25 7.69
CA SER A 107 -18.32 -5.15 8.49
C SER A 107 -17.18 -4.44 7.75
N LEU A 108 -17.10 -4.61 6.43
CA LEU A 108 -16.16 -3.89 5.57
C LEU A 108 -16.45 -2.39 5.59
N ALA A 109 -17.70 -1.95 5.39
CA ALA A 109 -18.06 -0.54 5.41
C ALA A 109 -17.70 0.11 6.77
N HIS A 110 -17.97 -0.58 7.89
CA HIS A 110 -17.55 -0.10 9.21
C HIS A 110 -16.02 -0.01 9.36
N GLN A 111 -15.28 -1.01 8.88
CA GLN A 111 -13.82 -1.00 8.92
C GLN A 111 -13.24 0.14 8.06
N LEU A 112 -13.77 0.34 6.86
CA LEU A 112 -13.34 1.39 5.95
C LEU A 112 -13.67 2.79 6.50
N ARG A 113 -14.84 2.99 7.13
CA ARG A 113 -15.16 4.26 7.83
C ARG A 113 -14.15 4.59 8.91
N ARG A 114 -13.75 3.59 9.71
CA ARG A 114 -12.72 3.79 10.74
C ARG A 114 -11.37 4.19 10.15
N LEU A 115 -10.94 3.49 9.09
CA LEU A 115 -9.67 3.80 8.42
C LEU A 115 -9.70 5.15 7.69
N GLY A 116 -10.83 5.51 7.08
CA GLY A 116 -11.04 6.80 6.41
C GLY A 116 -11.05 7.97 7.40
N ALA A 117 -11.75 7.85 8.53
CA ALA A 117 -11.73 8.88 9.57
C ALA A 117 -10.31 9.15 10.11
N ALA A 118 -9.52 8.08 10.24
CA ALA A 118 -8.13 8.23 10.63
C ALA A 118 -7.26 8.90 9.56
N TRP A 119 -7.50 8.56 8.30
CA TRP A 119 -6.83 9.19 7.17
C TRP A 119 -7.05 10.71 7.18
N GLU A 120 -8.29 11.15 7.37
CA GLU A 120 -8.63 12.58 7.38
C GLU A 120 -8.06 13.33 8.57
N THR A 121 -8.00 12.70 9.74
CA THR A 121 -7.46 13.32 10.95
C THR A 121 -5.93 13.34 10.97
N GLY A 122 -5.26 12.58 10.09
CA GLY A 122 -3.81 12.38 10.11
C GLY A 122 -3.32 11.73 11.41
N VAL A 123 -4.25 11.20 12.22
CA VAL A 123 -3.95 10.50 13.46
C VAL A 123 -3.52 9.10 13.08
N ASP A 124 -2.34 8.73 13.54
CA ASP A 124 -1.90 7.35 13.51
C ASP A 124 -2.92 6.51 14.30
N VAL A 125 -3.66 5.62 13.62
CA VAL A 125 -4.46 4.58 14.29
C VAL A 125 -3.51 3.49 14.76
N GLY A 126 -2.52 3.90 15.55
CA GLY A 126 -1.89 3.07 16.53
C GLY A 126 -2.99 2.64 17.48
N THR A 127 -3.53 1.45 17.21
CA THR A 127 -4.03 0.48 18.18
C THR A 127 -4.56 1.12 19.47
N ARG A 128 -5.61 1.95 19.38
CA ARG A 128 -6.33 2.39 20.57
C ARG A 128 -7.25 1.25 20.97
N GLY A 129 -6.82 0.54 22.02
CA GLY A 129 -7.30 -0.76 22.43
C GLY A 129 -8.82 -0.90 22.49
N ASP A 130 -9.29 -2.01 21.92
CA ASP A 130 -10.38 -2.76 22.54
C ASP A 130 -9.92 -3.11 23.97
N PRO A 131 -10.65 -2.70 25.03
CA PRO A 131 -10.30 -3.05 26.40
C PRO A 131 -10.55 -4.53 26.75
N ASP A 132 -11.11 -5.35 25.85
CA ASP A 132 -11.52 -6.73 26.16
C ASP A 132 -10.99 -7.80 25.18
N GLY A 133 -9.90 -7.53 24.46
CA GLY A 133 -9.27 -8.56 23.61
C GLY A 133 -7.76 -8.44 23.62
N GLU A 134 -7.09 -9.35 24.32
CA GLU A 134 -5.64 -9.58 24.21
C GLU A 134 -5.27 -9.95 22.77
N ALA A 135 -5.12 -8.94 21.91
CA ALA A 135 -4.40 -9.08 20.66
C ALA A 135 -2.92 -8.96 20.99
N HIS A 136 -2.28 -10.10 21.28
CA HIS A 136 -0.85 -10.22 21.05
C HIS A 136 -0.55 -9.65 19.66
N PRO A 137 0.49 -8.80 19.47
CA PRO A 137 0.93 -8.41 18.15
C PRO A 137 1.17 -9.71 17.38
N THR A 138 0.30 -9.98 16.40
CA THR A 138 0.36 -11.25 15.70
C THR A 138 1.76 -11.36 15.11
N ASP A 139 2.41 -12.51 15.31
CA ASP A 139 3.77 -12.75 14.81
C ASP A 139 3.93 -12.37 13.32
N GLY A 140 2.84 -12.35 12.55
CA GLY A 140 2.77 -11.90 11.17
C GLY A 140 3.22 -10.44 10.94
N GLU A 141 2.98 -9.51 11.86
CA GLU A 141 3.43 -8.10 11.74
C GLU A 141 4.95 -7.97 11.97
N ARG A 142 5.52 -8.84 12.81
CA ARG A 142 6.98 -8.90 13.02
C ARG A 142 7.70 -9.59 11.85
N ARG A 143 7.01 -10.49 11.13
CA ARG A 143 7.57 -11.32 10.04
C ARG A 143 7.62 -10.61 8.68
N GLY A 144 6.84 -9.55 8.46
CA GLY A 144 6.81 -8.79 7.20
C GLY A 144 7.67 -7.53 7.17
N LEU A 145 8.01 -7.05 5.98
CA LEU A 145 8.60 -5.72 5.80
C LEU A 145 7.56 -4.64 6.15
N THR A 146 8.02 -3.59 6.82
CA THR A 146 7.20 -2.41 7.12
C THR A 146 7.04 -1.52 5.87
N PRO A 147 6.00 -0.66 5.81
CA PRO A 147 5.85 0.28 4.71
C PRO A 147 7.09 1.18 4.49
N VAL A 148 7.83 1.46 5.58
CA VAL A 148 9.07 2.25 5.56
C VAL A 148 10.16 1.53 4.76
N GLU A 149 10.40 0.28 5.16
CA GLU A 149 11.43 -0.59 4.58
C GLU A 149 11.12 -0.88 3.12
N ILE A 150 9.84 -1.08 2.77
CA ILE A 150 9.38 -1.30 1.40
C ILE A 150 9.73 -0.11 0.52
N ARG A 151 9.46 1.13 0.96
CA ARG A 151 9.80 2.32 0.18
C ARG A 151 11.29 2.51 0.01
N GLU A 152 12.07 2.27 1.06
CA GLU A 152 13.53 2.36 0.95
C GLU A 152 14.10 1.26 0.07
N LEU A 153 13.57 0.04 0.12
CA LEU A 153 13.96 -1.04 -0.78
C LEU A 153 13.57 -0.71 -2.22
N ALA A 154 12.38 -0.16 -2.44
CA ALA A 154 11.92 0.30 -3.74
C ALA A 154 12.83 1.41 -4.30
N ARG A 155 13.25 2.35 -3.45
CA ARG A 155 14.14 3.45 -3.83
C ARG A 155 15.57 2.98 -4.11
N ALA A 156 16.13 2.13 -3.26
CA ALA A 156 17.53 1.73 -3.31
C ALA A 156 17.78 0.60 -4.32
N ALA A 157 16.89 -0.40 -4.35
CA ALA A 157 17.03 -1.61 -5.17
C ALA A 157 16.10 -1.64 -6.39
N GLY A 158 15.11 -0.73 -6.49
CA GLY A 158 14.16 -0.70 -7.59
C GLY A 158 13.29 -1.95 -7.67
N HIS A 159 12.94 -2.36 -8.89
CA HIS A 159 12.37 -3.66 -9.23
C HIS A 159 13.23 -4.32 -10.34
N GLY A 160 13.03 -5.61 -10.59
CA GLY A 160 13.76 -6.34 -11.63
C GLY A 160 15.06 -6.97 -11.15
N ALA A 161 16.10 -7.00 -12.00
CA ALA A 161 17.32 -7.77 -11.74
C ALA A 161 18.05 -7.40 -10.42
N PRO A 162 18.22 -6.10 -10.06
CA PRO A 162 18.89 -5.74 -8.81
C PRO A 162 18.12 -6.22 -7.56
N ALA A 163 16.79 -6.05 -7.56
CA ALA A 163 15.92 -6.53 -6.50
C ALA A 163 15.93 -8.06 -6.41
N ARG A 164 15.88 -8.77 -7.55
CA ARG A 164 15.98 -10.24 -7.61
C ARG A 164 17.31 -10.75 -7.03
N HIS A 165 18.43 -10.11 -7.37
CA HIS A 165 19.72 -10.46 -6.78
C HIS A 165 19.77 -10.18 -5.28
N LEU A 166 19.10 -9.12 -4.80
CA LEU A 166 19.04 -8.83 -3.35
C LEU A 166 18.27 -9.93 -2.63
N LEU A 167 17.11 -10.32 -3.18
CA LEU A 167 16.29 -11.40 -2.64
C LEU A 167 17.02 -12.75 -2.67
N ALA A 168 17.74 -13.06 -3.76
CA ALA A 168 18.54 -14.28 -3.85
C ALA A 168 19.60 -14.37 -2.74
N ASP A 169 20.36 -13.29 -2.54
CA ASP A 169 21.38 -13.21 -1.48
C ASP A 169 20.76 -13.32 -0.08
N ALA A 170 19.51 -12.88 0.08
CA ALA A 170 18.76 -13.02 1.33
C ALA A 170 18.19 -14.44 1.53
N GLY A 171 18.40 -15.37 0.59
CA GLY A 171 17.88 -16.73 0.64
C GLY A 171 16.44 -16.88 0.16
N PHE A 172 15.90 -15.88 -0.53
CA PHE A 172 14.54 -15.93 -1.06
C PHE A 172 14.47 -16.87 -2.27
N PRO A 173 13.50 -17.81 -2.33
CA PRO A 173 13.35 -18.73 -3.46
C PRO A 173 13.01 -17.97 -4.74
N LEU A 174 13.89 -18.02 -5.74
CA LEU A 174 13.80 -17.24 -6.99
C LEU A 174 12.57 -17.57 -7.83
N GLU A 175 12.04 -18.77 -7.69
CA GLU A 175 10.80 -19.25 -8.32
C GLU A 175 9.53 -18.67 -7.68
N ARG A 176 9.64 -18.06 -6.50
CA ARG A 176 8.54 -17.38 -5.79
C ARG A 176 8.68 -15.87 -5.81
N VAL A 177 9.72 -15.31 -6.44
CA VAL A 177 9.89 -13.86 -6.57
C VAL A 177 8.80 -13.32 -7.49
N PRO A 178 8.07 -12.26 -7.08
CA PRO A 178 7.07 -11.62 -7.93
C PRO A 178 7.64 -11.22 -9.30
N VAL A 179 6.79 -11.26 -10.32
CA VAL A 179 7.17 -10.76 -11.65
C VAL A 179 7.26 -9.23 -11.57
N PRO A 180 8.33 -8.60 -12.09
CA PRO A 180 8.55 -7.16 -11.95
C PRO A 180 7.70 -6.30 -12.91
N ASP A 181 6.48 -6.72 -13.21
CA ASP A 181 5.58 -6.08 -14.19
C ASP A 181 4.93 -4.79 -13.68
N HIS A 182 5.21 -4.42 -12.41
CA HIS A 182 4.68 -3.23 -11.74
C HIS A 182 5.81 -2.35 -11.20
N ASP A 183 5.46 -1.21 -10.63
CA ASP A 183 6.41 -0.29 -10.02
C ASP A 183 7.15 -0.91 -8.82
N ALA A 184 8.27 -0.29 -8.43
CA ALA A 184 9.13 -0.78 -7.36
C ALA A 184 8.39 -0.97 -6.03
N VAL A 185 7.49 -0.07 -5.66
CA VAL A 185 6.81 -0.12 -4.36
C VAL A 185 5.85 -1.30 -4.32
N THR A 186 5.06 -1.48 -5.39
CA THR A 186 4.15 -2.63 -5.53
C THR A 186 4.91 -3.96 -5.48
N PHE A 187 6.06 -4.05 -6.16
CA PHE A 187 6.92 -5.24 -6.11
C PHE A 187 7.35 -5.59 -4.67
N TRP A 188 7.85 -4.61 -3.90
CA TRP A 188 8.30 -4.85 -2.53
C TRP A 188 7.16 -5.11 -1.55
N TRP A 189 5.94 -4.64 -1.84
CA TRP A 189 4.74 -5.03 -1.12
C TRP A 189 4.39 -6.50 -1.29
N GLU A 190 4.49 -7.03 -2.51
CA GLU A 190 4.29 -8.46 -2.75
C GLU A 190 5.35 -9.30 -2.03
N VAL A 191 6.61 -8.88 -2.06
CA VAL A 191 7.67 -9.50 -1.26
C VAL A 191 7.32 -9.49 0.23
N ALA A 192 6.92 -8.33 0.77
CA ALA A 192 6.53 -8.21 2.17
C ALA A 192 5.39 -9.15 2.53
N ARG A 193 4.39 -9.28 1.66
CA ARG A 193 3.26 -10.21 1.83
C ARG A 193 3.74 -11.66 1.88
N LEU A 194 4.59 -12.08 0.96
CA LEU A 194 5.17 -13.43 0.93
C LEU A 194 5.96 -13.74 2.21
N LEU A 195 6.74 -12.77 2.71
CA LEU A 195 7.46 -12.89 3.97
C LEU A 195 6.52 -13.06 5.18
N ARG A 196 5.43 -12.29 5.24
CA ARG A 196 4.39 -12.46 6.29
C ARG A 196 3.76 -13.86 6.27
N HIS A 197 3.61 -14.45 5.09
CA HIS A 197 3.12 -15.83 4.93
C HIS A 197 4.18 -16.90 5.25
N GLY A 198 5.36 -16.51 5.72
CA GLY A 198 6.40 -17.43 6.15
C GLY A 198 7.17 -18.08 5.02
N LEU A 199 7.20 -17.46 3.83
CA LEU A 199 7.98 -17.97 2.70
C LEU A 199 9.47 -18.14 3.05
N LEU A 200 9.97 -17.28 3.93
CA LEU A 200 11.34 -17.33 4.41
C LEU A 200 11.35 -17.12 5.93
N ALA A 201 11.93 -18.07 6.67
CA ALA A 201 12.15 -17.94 8.11
C ALA A 201 13.04 -16.72 8.38
N ASP A 202 12.64 -15.86 9.34
CA ASP A 202 13.29 -14.58 9.62
C ASP A 202 13.48 -13.68 8.39
N GLY A 203 12.66 -13.86 7.35
CA GLY A 203 12.97 -13.32 6.03
C GLY A 203 13.02 -11.79 5.97
N ARG A 204 12.24 -11.08 6.80
CA ARG A 204 12.40 -9.62 6.97
C ARG A 204 13.83 -9.27 7.38
N ARG A 205 14.38 -9.95 8.41
CA ARG A 205 15.72 -9.69 8.93
C ARG A 205 16.79 -10.06 7.89
N CYS A 206 16.65 -11.19 7.20
CA CYS A 206 17.57 -11.59 6.14
C CYS A 206 17.63 -10.57 5.00
N VAL A 207 16.47 -10.14 4.49
CA VAL A 207 16.39 -9.14 3.41
C VAL A 207 17.01 -7.81 3.84
N LEU A 208 16.72 -7.34 5.05
CA LEU A 208 17.24 -6.06 5.55
C LEU A 208 18.74 -6.11 5.86
N ALA A 209 19.26 -7.24 6.34
CA ALA A 209 20.70 -7.42 6.55
C ALA A 209 21.48 -7.36 5.22
N VAL A 210 20.98 -8.01 4.17
CA VAL A 210 21.57 -7.95 2.82
C VAL A 210 21.45 -6.53 2.24
N ALA A 211 20.30 -5.88 2.42
CA ALA A 211 20.12 -4.49 2.01
C ALA A 211 21.11 -3.56 2.74
N ALA A 212 21.34 -3.77 4.03
CA ALA A 212 22.28 -2.99 4.83
C ALA A 212 23.73 -3.17 4.38
N ALA A 213 24.11 -4.39 3.97
CA ALA A 213 25.44 -4.65 3.41
C ALA A 213 25.65 -3.97 2.06
N ARG A 214 24.61 -3.93 1.20
CA ARG A 214 24.69 -3.32 -0.14
C ARG A 214 24.52 -1.80 -0.15
N PHE A 215 23.77 -1.24 0.81
CA PHE A 215 23.45 0.18 0.90
C PHE A 215 23.78 0.74 2.30
N PRO A 216 25.08 0.84 2.66
CA PRO A 216 25.51 1.14 4.03
C PRO A 216 25.14 2.55 4.52
N ASP A 217 24.91 3.48 3.58
CA ASP A 217 24.54 4.87 3.88
C ASP A 217 23.02 5.05 4.06
N ASN A 218 22.20 4.02 3.80
CA ASN A 218 20.77 4.10 4.03
C ASN A 218 20.47 3.92 5.52
N ALA A 219 19.96 4.98 6.16
CA ALA A 219 19.67 5.00 7.59
C ALA A 219 18.64 3.94 8.04
N VAL A 220 17.70 3.54 7.18
CA VAL A 220 16.68 2.53 7.51
C VAL A 220 17.30 1.14 7.57
N PHE A 221 18.24 0.84 6.66
CA PHE A 221 18.92 -0.46 6.66
C PHE A 221 20.07 -0.52 7.67
N ALA A 222 20.69 0.61 7.98
CA ALA A 222 21.82 0.68 8.91
C ALA A 222 21.53 0.05 10.29
N ALA A 223 20.27 0.09 10.75
CA ALA A 223 19.83 -0.53 11.99
C ALA A 223 19.92 -2.08 11.99
N TYR A 224 20.11 -2.69 10.82
CA TYR A 224 20.15 -4.15 10.61
C TYR A 224 21.54 -4.68 10.24
N ARG A 225 22.58 -3.84 10.31
CA ARG A 225 23.98 -4.32 10.30
C ARG A 225 24.20 -5.12 11.58
N THR A 226 24.32 -6.43 11.42
CA THR A 226 24.65 -7.36 12.50
C THR A 226 26.10 -7.78 12.39
#